data_AF-A0A1H9PQU5-F1
#
_entry.id   AF-A0A1H9PQU5-F1
#
_cell.length_a   1.000
_cell.length_b   1.000
_cell.length_c   1.000
_cell.angle_alpha   90.00
_cell.angle_beta   90.00
_cell.angle_gamma   90.00
#
_symmetry.space_group_name_H-M   'P 1'
#
loop_
_entity.id
_entity.type
_entity.pdbx_description
1 polymer ?
#
loop_
_entity_poly.entity_id
_entity_poly.type
_entity_poly.pdbx_seq_one_letter_code
_entity_poly.pdbx_strand_id
1 'polypeptide(L)'
;MAPQDRISRLAQQIGDRLQNASQAPEDIQKGVHQVVRGAFDRLELVSREDFDILMDVLQRTRSRVEALERQVASLEAAVDAQAADASTPVEAEAPPLPTEPQADSDDADTKGDEDQPKSQ
;
A
#
# COMPACT_ATOMS: atom_id res chain seq x y z
N MET A 1 -38.37 61.89 -18.35
CA MET A 1 -37.28 61.99 -17.36
C MET A 1 -36.17 61.07 -17.85
N ALA A 2 -35.07 61.64 -18.31
CA ALA A 2 -34.13 60.96 -19.19
C ALA A 2 -33.34 59.87 -18.41
N PRO A 3 -33.14 58.67 -18.96
CA PRO A 3 -32.38 57.60 -18.30
C PRO A 3 -30.93 58.01 -18.02
N GLN A 4 -30.38 58.97 -18.78
CA GLN A 4 -29.06 59.55 -18.54
C GLN A 4 -28.96 60.25 -17.17
N ASP A 5 -30.03 60.88 -16.68
CA ASP A 5 -30.04 61.58 -15.39
C ASP A 5 -29.86 60.61 -14.22
N ARG A 6 -30.34 59.38 -14.37
CA ARG A 6 -30.23 58.34 -13.33
C ARG A 6 -28.80 57.80 -13.25
N ILE A 7 -28.15 57.62 -14.39
CA ILE A 7 -26.75 57.17 -14.47
C ILE A 7 -25.82 58.28 -13.94
N SER A 8 -26.05 59.55 -14.31
CA SER A 8 -25.28 60.67 -13.77
C SER A 8 -25.46 60.84 -12.26
N ARG A 9 -26.67 60.69 -11.71
CA ARG A 9 -26.86 60.73 -10.25
C ARG A 9 -26.18 59.56 -9.55
N LEU A 10 -26.22 58.37 -10.13
CA LEU A 10 -25.51 57.22 -9.59
C LEU A 10 -24.00 57.43 -9.62
N ALA A 11 -23.45 57.95 -10.72
CA ALA A 11 -22.04 58.30 -10.84
C ALA A 11 -21.63 59.39 -9.84
N GLN A 12 -22.44 60.44 -9.69
CA GLN A 12 -22.20 61.51 -8.72
C GLN A 12 -22.22 60.98 -7.28
N GLN A 13 -23.22 60.16 -6.95
CA GLN A 13 -23.41 59.61 -5.61
C GLN A 13 -22.36 58.54 -5.26
N ILE A 14 -21.88 57.79 -6.25
CA ILE A 14 -20.71 56.89 -6.11
C ILE A 14 -19.44 57.71 -5.94
N GLY A 15 -19.26 58.77 -6.74
CA GLY A 15 -18.14 59.71 -6.62
C GLY A 15 -18.06 60.33 -5.23
N ASP A 16 -19.16 60.91 -4.73
CA ASP A 16 -19.25 61.52 -3.41
C ASP A 16 -18.94 60.51 -2.29
N ARG A 17 -19.45 59.28 -2.39
CA ARG A 17 -19.14 58.21 -1.41
C ARG A 17 -17.69 57.75 -1.49
N LEU A 18 -17.11 57.68 -2.68
CA LEU A 18 -15.71 57.31 -2.88
C LEU A 18 -14.76 58.43 -2.41
N GLN A 19 -15.10 59.70 -2.66
CA GLN A 19 -14.38 60.85 -2.12
C GLN A 19 -14.45 60.87 -0.58
N ASN A 20 -15.63 60.64 0.01
CA ASN A 20 -15.77 60.57 1.46
C ASN A 20 -15.03 59.36 2.08
N ALA A 21 -15.03 58.21 1.41
CA ALA A 21 -14.26 57.04 1.83
C ALA A 21 -12.75 57.27 1.72
N SER A 22 -12.28 57.96 0.68
CA SER A 22 -10.85 58.30 0.52
C SER A 22 -10.37 59.41 1.49
N GLN A 23 -11.28 60.22 2.02
CA GLN A 23 -11.00 61.17 3.11
C GLN A 23 -10.99 60.52 4.50
N ALA A 24 -11.50 59.29 4.64
CA ALA A 24 -11.49 58.50 5.87
C ALA A 24 -10.69 57.19 5.67
N PRO A 25 -9.34 57.26 5.59
CA PRO A 25 -8.50 56.09 5.34
C PRO A 25 -8.71 54.94 6.33
N GLU A 26 -9.14 55.24 7.55
CA GLU A 26 -9.51 54.24 8.56
C GLU A 26 -10.71 53.37 8.13
N ASP A 27 -11.70 53.92 7.43
CA ASP A 27 -12.90 53.17 7.05
C ASP A 27 -12.62 52.23 5.87
N ILE A 28 -11.76 52.65 4.94
CA ILE A 28 -11.22 51.77 3.89
C ILE A 28 -10.39 50.65 4.54
N GLN A 29 -9.52 50.98 5.49
CA GLN A 29 -8.69 49.99 6.19
C GLN A 29 -9.56 48.95 6.93
N LYS A 30 -10.61 49.39 7.63
CA LYS A 30 -11.58 48.52 8.30
C LYS A 30 -12.33 47.62 7.31
N GLY A 31 -12.77 48.18 6.18
CA GLY A 31 -13.45 47.43 5.13
C GLY A 31 -12.57 46.34 4.51
N VAL A 32 -11.31 46.69 4.19
CA VAL A 32 -10.32 45.71 3.67
C VAL A 32 -10.03 44.63 4.71
N HIS A 33 -9.82 45.00 5.98
CA HIS A 33 -9.58 44.04 7.05
C HIS A 33 -10.77 43.08 7.26
N GLN A 34 -12.01 43.57 7.16
CA GLN A 34 -13.21 42.74 7.23
C GLN A 34 -13.32 41.78 6.04
N VAL A 35 -12.99 42.21 4.83
CA VAL A 35 -12.99 41.35 3.65
C VAL A 35 -11.93 40.25 3.78
N VAL A 36 -10.72 40.59 4.23
CA VAL A 36 -9.64 39.62 4.44
C VAL A 36 -10.01 38.61 5.52
N ARG A 37 -10.56 39.07 6.66
CA ARG A 37 -11.03 38.17 7.72
C ARG A 37 -12.16 37.27 7.25
N GLY A 38 -13.16 37.83 6.56
CA GLY A 38 -14.26 37.07 5.98
C GLY A 38 -13.84 36.13 4.85
N ALA A 39 -12.68 36.35 4.21
CA ALA A 39 -12.09 35.41 3.28
C ALA A 39 -11.42 34.24 4.03
N PHE A 40 -10.68 34.51 5.11
CA PHE A 40 -10.11 33.46 5.96
C PHE A 40 -11.16 32.58 6.62
N ASP A 41 -12.30 33.14 7.04
CA ASP A 41 -13.42 32.37 7.61
C ASP A 41 -14.10 31.45 6.58
N ARG A 42 -13.96 31.74 5.28
CA ARG A 42 -14.46 30.88 4.18
C ARG A 42 -13.46 29.82 3.74
N LEU A 43 -12.21 29.88 4.22
CA LEU A 43 -11.20 28.86 3.98
C LEU A 43 -11.26 27.85 5.13
N GLU A 44 -11.13 26.56 4.82
CA GLU A 44 -10.95 25.52 5.83
C GLU A 44 -9.52 25.56 6.37
N LEU A 45 -9.22 26.57 7.19
CA LEU A 45 -7.91 26.74 7.77
C LEU A 45 -7.72 25.72 8.89
N VAL A 46 -6.73 24.86 8.72
CA VAL A 46 -6.22 24.00 9.80
C VAL A 46 -5.02 24.73 10.42
N SER A 47 -4.98 24.82 11.75
CA SER A 47 -3.82 25.41 12.41
C SER A 47 -2.59 24.56 12.15
N ARG A 48 -1.41 25.19 12.15
CA ARG A 48 -0.17 24.43 11.93
C ARG A 48 0.06 23.39 13.03
N GLU A 49 -0.34 23.70 14.25
CA GLU A 49 -0.26 22.79 15.39
C GLU A 49 -1.14 21.56 15.19
N ASP A 50 -2.39 21.74 14.74
CA ASP A 50 -3.30 20.61 14.46
C ASP A 50 -2.78 19.73 13.32
N PHE A 51 -2.21 20.34 12.28
CA PHE A 51 -1.57 19.59 11.19
C PHE A 51 -0.40 18.73 11.71
N ASP A 52 0.46 19.31 12.54
CA ASP A 52 1.61 18.60 13.10
C ASP A 52 1.15 17.43 14.02
N ILE A 53 0.08 17.62 14.80
CA ILE A 53 -0.53 16.56 15.61
C ILE A 53 -1.05 15.42 14.73
N LEU A 54 -1.79 15.73 13.66
CA LEU A 54 -2.32 14.71 12.74
C LEU A 54 -1.18 13.95 12.05
N MET A 55 -0.09 14.63 11.71
CA MET A 55 1.10 14.01 11.13
C MET A 55 1.74 13.00 12.10
N ASP A 56 1.91 13.38 13.36
CA ASP A 56 2.46 12.50 14.39
C ASP A 56 1.55 11.29 14.66
N VAL A 57 0.22 11.50 14.70
CA VAL A 57 -0.74 10.40 14.79
C VAL A 57 -0.60 9.46 13.60
N LEU A 58 -0.48 9.98 12.38
CA LEU A 58 -0.32 9.18 11.16
C LEU A 58 0.98 8.36 11.17
N GLN A 59 2.08 8.94 11.66
CA GLN A 59 3.35 8.23 11.82
C GLN A 59 3.23 7.08 12.82
N ARG A 60 2.60 7.34 13.97
CA ARG A 60 2.37 6.33 15.01
C ARG A 60 1.46 5.20 14.52
N THR A 61 0.39 5.51 13.80
CA THR A 61 -0.50 4.49 13.24
C THR A 61 0.19 3.65 12.20
N ARG A 62 0.98 4.26 11.29
CA ARG A 62 1.79 3.51 10.32
C ARG A 62 2.75 2.55 11.01
N SER A 63 3.50 3.03 12.00
CA SER A 63 4.44 2.19 12.75
C SER A 63 3.73 1.02 13.42
N ARG A 64 2.54 1.25 14.00
CA ARG A 64 1.72 0.21 14.62
C ARG A 64 1.19 -0.80 13.61
N VAL A 65 0.75 -0.35 12.43
CA VAL A 65 0.29 -1.23 11.34
C VAL A 65 1.43 -2.15 10.91
N GLU A 66 2.61 -1.60 10.61
CA GLU A 66 3.78 -2.41 10.22
C GLU A 66 4.18 -3.41 11.32
N ALA A 67 4.06 -3.04 12.60
CA ALA A 67 4.34 -3.97 13.71
C ALA A 67 3.32 -5.10 13.81
N LEU A 68 2.04 -4.82 13.54
CA LEU A 68 0.98 -5.83 13.54
C LEU A 68 1.10 -6.76 12.32
N GLU A 69 1.40 -6.22 11.14
CA GLU A 69 1.65 -7.02 9.94
C GLU A 69 2.77 -8.04 10.16
N ARG A 70 3.88 -7.64 10.81
CA ARG A 70 4.96 -8.57 11.18
C ARG A 70 4.52 -9.63 12.18
N GLN A 71 3.71 -9.26 13.17
CA GLN A 71 3.20 -10.22 14.15
C GLN A 71 2.27 -11.25 13.50
N VAL A 72 1.38 -10.79 12.61
CA VAL A 72 0.48 -11.67 11.85
C VAL A 72 1.28 -12.63 10.99
N ALA A 73 2.25 -12.14 10.21
CA ALA A 73 3.10 -13.00 9.38
C ALA A 73 3.87 -14.04 10.21
N SER A 74 4.36 -13.67 11.40
CA SER A 74 5.03 -14.62 12.30
C SER A 74 4.08 -15.68 12.84
N LEU A 75 2.83 -15.32 13.14
CA LEU A 75 1.83 -16.26 13.64
C LEU A 75 1.35 -17.19 12.53
N GLU A 76 1.10 -16.67 11.32
CA GLU A 76 0.75 -17.46 10.13
C GLU A 76 1.84 -18.51 9.84
N ALA A 77 3.11 -18.11 9.84
CA ALA A 77 4.23 -19.04 9.65
C ALA A 77 4.32 -20.12 10.74
N ALA A 78 4.04 -19.77 12.00
CA ALA A 78 4.04 -20.73 13.11
C ALA A 78 2.89 -21.75 12.98
N VAL A 79 1.71 -21.30 12.56
CA VAL A 79 0.56 -22.18 12.30
C VAL A 79 0.84 -23.13 11.14
N ASP A 80 1.41 -22.63 10.04
CA ASP A 80 1.78 -23.46 8.89
C ASP A 80 2.82 -24.51 9.26
N ALA A 81 3.84 -24.13 10.06
CA ALA A 81 4.84 -25.08 10.56
C ALA A 81 4.21 -26.18 11.41
N GLN A 82 3.23 -25.85 12.26
CA GLN A 82 2.55 -26.83 13.11
C GLN A 82 1.60 -27.74 12.31
N ALA A 83 1.00 -27.24 11.23
CA ALA A 83 0.21 -28.05 10.29
C ALA A 83 1.08 -29.03 9.48
N ALA A 84 2.31 -28.62 9.13
CA ALA A 84 3.29 -29.48 8.48
C ALA A 84 3.80 -30.61 9.40
N ASP A 85 4.07 -30.32 10.68
CA ASP A 85 4.49 -31.32 11.66
C ASP A 85 3.41 -32.38 11.93
N ALA A 86 2.12 -31.98 11.91
CA ALA A 86 0.99 -32.88 12.09
C ALA A 86 0.71 -33.81 10.89
N SER A 87 1.30 -33.53 9.72
CA SER A 87 1.04 -34.24 8.47
C SER A 87 2.16 -35.19 8.04
N THR A 88 3.11 -35.52 8.92
CA THR A 88 4.13 -36.53 8.62
C THR A 88 3.54 -37.93 8.85
N PRO A 89 3.16 -38.71 7.82
CA PRO A 89 2.91 -40.13 8.01
C PRO A 89 4.24 -40.77 8.40
N VAL A 90 4.23 -41.39 9.58
CA VAL A 90 5.19 -42.38 10.02
C VAL A 90 5.12 -43.56 9.04
N GLU A 91 5.85 -43.49 7.92
CA GLU A 91 6.09 -44.65 7.05
C GLU A 91 7.37 -44.46 6.22
N ALA A 92 8.52 -44.79 6.84
CA ALA A 92 9.72 -45.25 6.15
C ALA A 92 10.73 -45.88 7.14
N GLU A 93 10.29 -46.84 7.95
CA GLU A 93 11.22 -47.80 8.55
C GLU A 93 10.60 -49.21 8.45
N ALA A 94 10.55 -49.73 7.22
CA ALA A 94 10.43 -51.16 6.99
C ALA A 94 11.84 -51.77 7.17
N PRO A 95 12.02 -52.78 8.03
CA PRO A 95 13.33 -53.37 8.30
C PRO A 95 13.89 -54.04 7.03
N PRO A 96 15.21 -53.99 6.78
CA PRO A 96 15.78 -54.65 5.62
C PRO A 96 15.66 -56.17 5.80
N LEU A 97 14.84 -56.81 4.96
CA LEU A 97 14.77 -58.26 4.85
C LEU A 97 16.05 -58.77 4.15
N PRO A 98 16.69 -59.86 4.66
CA PRO A 98 17.86 -60.45 4.01
C PRO A 98 17.46 -61.11 2.68
N THR A 99 18.15 -60.76 1.60
CA THR A 99 18.03 -61.46 0.32
C THR A 99 19.05 -62.60 0.29
N GLU A 100 18.60 -63.84 0.53
CA GLU A 100 19.26 -65.04 -0.01
C GLU A 100 18.44 -65.49 -1.22
N PRO A 101 19.06 -65.77 -2.38
CA PRO A 101 19.13 -67.18 -2.77
C PRO A 101 20.29 -67.52 -3.74
N GLN A 102 21.16 -68.47 -3.39
CA GLN A 102 21.81 -69.32 -4.41
C GLN A 102 21.99 -70.73 -3.87
N ALA A 103 21.20 -71.67 -4.42
CA ALA A 103 21.37 -73.11 -4.30
C ALA A 103 21.64 -73.67 -5.71
N ASP A 104 22.66 -74.52 -5.77
CA ASP A 104 23.22 -75.19 -6.94
C ASP A 104 22.22 -75.99 -7.78
N SER A 105 22.49 -76.09 -9.08
CA SER A 105 22.42 -77.38 -9.77
C SER A 105 23.26 -77.37 -11.06
N ASP A 106 24.15 -78.36 -11.10
CA ASP A 106 25.14 -78.77 -12.09
C ASP A 106 24.56 -79.31 -13.42
N ASP A 107 25.41 -79.22 -14.45
CA ASP A 107 25.64 -80.12 -15.61
C ASP A 107 24.52 -80.58 -16.58
N ALA A 108 24.69 -80.24 -17.88
CA ALA A 108 25.10 -81.19 -18.95
C ALA A 108 24.62 -80.82 -20.38
N ASP A 109 25.60 -80.79 -21.31
CA ASP A 109 25.57 -81.17 -22.74
C ASP A 109 24.70 -80.46 -23.80
N THR A 110 25.32 -79.84 -24.81
CA THR A 110 25.48 -80.42 -26.17
C THR A 110 26.12 -79.43 -27.17
N LYS A 111 27.38 -79.72 -27.48
CA LYS A 111 28.13 -79.67 -28.76
C LYS A 111 27.42 -79.18 -30.06
N GLY A 112 28.09 -78.28 -30.79
CA GLY A 112 28.05 -78.24 -32.27
C GLY A 112 28.07 -76.85 -32.92
N ASP A 113 29.25 -76.33 -33.25
CA ASP A 113 29.38 -75.34 -34.33
C ASP A 113 30.63 -75.67 -35.16
N GLU A 114 30.38 -76.21 -36.35
CA GLU A 114 31.35 -76.46 -37.42
C GLU A 114 31.37 -75.23 -38.34
N ASP A 115 32.53 -74.57 -38.37
CA ASP A 115 33.29 -74.16 -39.56
C ASP A 115 32.53 -73.61 -40.79
N GLN A 116 32.77 -72.32 -41.11
CA GLN A 116 33.05 -71.85 -42.49
C GLN A 116 33.61 -70.41 -42.52
N PRO A 117 34.25 -69.95 -43.62
CA PRO A 117 35.64 -69.50 -43.56
C PRO A 117 35.84 -68.06 -44.06
N LYS A 118 37.11 -67.60 -43.97
CA LYS A 118 37.69 -66.39 -44.55
C LYS A 118 37.18 -66.04 -45.96
N SER A 119 36.88 -64.76 -46.23
CA SER A 119 37.59 -63.93 -47.24
C SER A 119 36.90 -62.58 -47.48
N GLN A 120 37.76 -61.57 -47.66
CA GLN A 120 37.56 -60.17 -48.09
C GLN A 120 37.19 -59.13 -47.03
#